data_AF-A0A1X0DDD6-F1
#
_entry.id   AF-A0A1X0DDD6-F1
#
_cell.length_a   1.000
_cell.length_b   1.000
_cell.length_c   1.000
_cell.angle_alpha   90.00
_cell.angle_beta   90.00
_cell.angle_gamma   90.00
#
_symmetry.space_group_name_H-M   'P 1'
#
loop_
_entity.id
_entity.type
_entity.pdbx_description
1 polymer ?
#
loop_
_entity_poly.entity_id
_entity_poly.type
_entity_poly.pdbx_seq_one_letter_code
_entity_poly.pdbx_strand_id
1 'polypeptide(L)'
;MSRSIPTPGAGRITLALLVVVPAAMAYPWRSPRDYWLLGIAAAVVVVLFGWWHGLHFTTILRRRLAMVGRGRNQKAGLVPESGCATKTTALLRVGPPVGDSDVLPLPVIAGYLDRYGVRADKIRITSRDNASDPSRRETWIGITVSAPDNLAALRARSSRIPLHETAQVVARRLADHLREIGWEASAVGPADVPRPLEPDARESWRGVQRGASDYIAAYQVRVDDGLPETLDAIRSHPAHETCTALEISGEGTHRTVAAACAIQTDTPPGGAAPLDGLTPQRGNHRPALAALDPLSTRRLDGHTGEPAGLLARLVWPTPVAGAHRASPAEPVRT
;
A
#
# COMPACT_ATOMS: atom_id res chain seq x y z
N MET A 1 18.34 15.75 -11.69
CA MET A 1 17.66 15.15 -10.54
C MET A 1 17.25 16.23 -9.56
N SER A 2 16.10 16.87 -9.78
CA SER A 2 15.58 17.90 -8.88
C SER A 2 14.95 17.21 -7.67
N ARG A 3 15.75 17.03 -6.62
CA ARG A 3 15.31 16.44 -5.36
C ARG A 3 14.41 17.45 -4.63
N SER A 4 13.11 17.24 -4.67
CA SER A 4 12.13 18.03 -3.92
C SER A 4 12.38 17.90 -2.42
N ILE A 5 12.62 19.03 -1.75
CA ILE A 5 12.74 19.11 -0.30
C ILE A 5 11.38 18.72 0.30
N PRO A 6 11.29 17.69 1.15
CA PRO A 6 10.04 17.36 1.82
C PRO A 6 9.62 18.53 2.70
N THR A 7 8.40 19.05 2.48
CA THR A 7 7.84 20.14 3.28
C THR A 7 7.76 19.70 4.75
N PRO A 8 8.36 20.45 5.69
CA PRO A 8 8.34 20.09 7.09
C PRO A 8 6.92 20.25 7.66
N GLY A 9 6.43 19.22 8.37
CA GLY A 9 5.12 19.29 9.03
C GLY A 9 5.09 20.31 10.17
N ALA A 10 3.89 20.81 10.48
CA ALA A 10 3.66 21.87 11.47
C ALA A 10 4.35 21.63 12.82
N GLY A 11 4.30 20.39 13.34
CA GLY A 11 4.96 20.07 14.62
C GLY A 11 6.48 20.26 14.63
N ARG A 12 7.17 20.07 13.50
CA ARG A 12 8.61 20.35 13.41
C ARG A 12 8.90 21.84 13.41
N ILE A 13 8.03 22.61 12.75
CA ILE A 13 8.12 24.08 12.73
C ILE A 13 7.91 24.62 14.15
N THR A 14 6.88 24.14 14.87
CA THR A 14 6.63 24.54 16.26
C THR A 14 7.81 24.23 17.16
N LEU A 15 8.39 23.02 17.07
CA LEU A 15 9.50 22.62 17.93
C LEU A 15 10.80 23.38 17.59
N ALA A 16 11.00 23.71 16.31
CA ALA A 16 12.10 24.58 15.90
C ALA A 16 11.92 26.01 16.44
N LEU A 17 10.73 26.58 16.32
CA LEU A 17 10.42 27.91 16.87
C LEU A 17 10.58 27.94 18.40
N LEU A 18 10.15 26.89 19.10
CA LEU A 18 10.27 26.78 20.56
C LEU A 18 11.72 26.84 21.03
N VAL A 19 12.68 26.42 20.21
CA VAL A 19 14.10 26.39 20.58
C VAL A 19 14.85 27.62 20.05
N VAL A 20 14.49 28.11 18.85
CA VAL A 20 15.13 29.27 18.23
C VAL A 20 14.72 30.57 18.92
N VAL A 21 13.45 30.74 19.31
CA VAL A 21 12.96 31.97 19.94
C VAL A 21 13.65 32.25 21.29
N PRO A 22 13.76 31.28 22.23
CA PRO A 22 14.51 31.50 23.46
C PRO A 22 16.01 31.76 23.24
N ALA A 23 16.62 31.08 22.26
CA ALA A 23 18.03 31.30 21.92
C ALA A 23 18.28 32.72 21.37
N ALA A 24 17.33 33.27 20.61
CA ALA A 24 17.36 34.65 20.13
C ALA A 24 17.10 35.66 21.26
N MET A 25 16.16 35.36 22.18
CA MET A 25 15.88 36.19 23.35
C MET A 25 17.04 36.26 24.35
N ALA A 26 17.98 35.31 24.31
CA ALA A 26 19.21 35.34 25.10
C ALA A 26 20.27 36.34 24.56
N TYR A 27 19.94 37.12 23.53
CA TYR A 27 20.80 38.19 23.03
C TYR A 27 20.77 39.41 23.99
N PRO A 28 21.92 40.03 24.31
CA PRO A 28 23.28 39.76 23.83
C PRO A 28 23.96 38.61 24.57
N TRP A 29 24.46 37.62 23.82
CA TRP A 29 25.13 36.44 24.37
C TRP A 29 26.47 36.85 25.01
N ARG A 30 26.51 36.92 26.35
CA ARG A 30 27.69 37.38 27.10
C ARG A 30 28.20 36.33 28.08
N SER A 31 27.40 35.30 28.38
CA SER A 31 27.73 34.21 29.30
C SER A 31 28.07 32.91 28.56
N PRO A 32 28.98 32.07 29.10
CA PRO A 32 29.20 30.71 28.59
C PRO A 32 27.90 29.89 28.48
N ARG A 33 26.91 30.14 29.36
CA ARG A 33 25.60 29.47 29.32
C ARG A 33 24.78 29.86 28.08
N ASP A 34 24.91 31.09 27.62
CA ASP A 34 24.19 31.60 26.45
C ASP A 34 24.70 30.94 25.16
N TYR A 35 26.01 30.71 25.08
CA TYR A 35 26.64 29.95 23.98
C TYR A 35 26.23 28.48 23.98
N TRP A 36 26.07 27.85 25.14
CA TRP A 36 25.53 26.49 25.25
C TRP A 36 24.09 26.39 24.73
N LEU A 37 23.23 27.36 25.07
CA LEU A 37 21.86 27.44 24.55
C LEU A 37 21.83 27.57 23.04
N LEU A 38 22.68 28.44 22.47
CA LEU A 38 22.80 28.61 21.02
C LEU A 38 23.30 27.32 20.34
N GLY A 39 24.28 26.64 20.92
CA GLY A 39 24.80 25.37 20.42
C GLY A 39 23.75 24.25 20.43
N ILE A 40 23.00 24.12 21.53
CA ILE A 40 21.88 23.16 21.63
C ILE A 40 20.80 23.51 20.60
N ALA A 41 20.46 24.80 20.45
CA ALA A 41 19.47 25.23 19.48
C ALA A 41 19.87 24.88 18.04
N ALA A 42 21.10 25.19 17.66
CA ALA A 42 21.64 24.83 16.35
C ALA A 42 21.65 23.30 16.15
N ALA A 43 22.10 22.53 17.14
CA ALA A 43 22.10 21.08 17.08
C ALA A 43 20.68 20.49 16.90
N VAL A 44 19.69 21.00 17.64
CA VAL A 44 18.29 20.55 17.53
C VAL A 44 17.71 20.86 16.15
N VAL A 45 17.96 22.05 15.61
CA VAL A 45 17.53 22.42 14.24
C VAL A 45 18.18 21.49 13.22
N VAL A 46 19.50 21.26 13.31
CA VAL A 46 20.22 20.34 12.42
C VAL A 46 19.69 18.90 12.55
N VAL A 47 19.29 18.44 13.73
CA VAL A 47 18.72 17.09 13.91
C VAL A 47 17.28 17.01 13.37
N LEU A 48 16.46 18.05 13.56
CA LEU A 48 15.07 18.08 13.09
C LEU A 48 14.95 18.20 11.57
N PHE A 49 15.75 19.08 10.97
CA PHE A 49 15.77 19.34 9.53
C PHE A 49 16.85 18.58 8.79
N GLY A 50 17.75 17.91 9.52
CA GLY A 50 18.77 17.03 8.97
C GLY A 50 18.15 16.00 8.05
N TRP A 51 18.53 16.08 6.78
CA TRP A 51 17.96 15.30 5.71
C TRP A 51 19.00 14.33 5.17
N TRP A 52 18.66 13.05 5.14
CA TRP A 52 19.53 12.01 4.58
C TRP A 52 18.69 11.10 3.68
N HIS A 53 19.05 11.02 2.39
CA HIS A 53 18.44 10.11 1.40
C HIS A 53 16.90 10.20 1.27
N GLY A 54 16.32 11.41 1.28
CA GLY A 54 14.86 11.55 1.12
C GLY A 54 14.06 11.50 2.42
N LEU A 55 14.69 11.18 3.56
CA LEU A 55 14.02 11.09 4.87
C LEU A 55 14.71 12.00 5.89
N HIS A 56 13.94 12.46 6.89
CA HIS A 56 14.50 13.19 8.02
C HIS A 56 15.19 12.23 8.99
N PHE A 57 16.23 12.70 9.69
CA PHE A 57 16.96 11.91 10.68
C PHE A 57 16.04 11.31 11.75
N THR A 58 15.07 12.10 12.22
CA THR A 58 14.02 11.67 13.15
C THR A 58 13.20 10.50 12.60
N THR A 59 12.86 10.52 11.31
CA THR A 59 12.13 9.43 10.65
C THR A 59 12.99 8.18 10.53
N ILE A 60 14.28 8.33 10.23
CA ILE A 60 15.23 7.21 10.16
C ILE A 60 15.34 6.53 11.53
N LEU A 61 15.59 7.31 12.59
CA LEU A 61 15.72 6.80 13.95
C LEU A 61 14.43 6.09 14.41
N ARG A 62 13.27 6.72 14.19
CA ARG A 62 11.97 6.12 14.51
C ARG A 62 11.76 4.78 13.78
N ARG A 63 12.06 4.71 12.47
CA ARG A 63 11.91 3.47 11.70
C ARG A 63 12.89 2.39 12.17
N ARG A 64 14.13 2.75 12.54
CA ARG A 64 15.11 1.83 13.13
C ARG A 64 14.60 1.26 14.46
N LEU A 65 14.11 2.10 15.36
CA LEU A 65 13.54 1.66 16.63
C LEU A 65 12.30 0.78 16.42
N ALA A 66 11.43 1.14 15.48
CA ALA A 66 10.25 0.36 15.14
C ALA A 66 10.60 -1.04 14.59
N MET A 67 11.60 -1.16 13.73
CA MET A 67 12.08 -2.47 13.25
C MET A 67 12.64 -3.33 14.40
N VAL A 68 13.42 -2.74 15.31
CA VAL A 68 13.95 -3.46 16.48
C VAL A 68 12.80 -3.93 17.38
N GLY A 69 11.82 -3.06 17.64
CA GLY A 69 10.62 -3.40 18.38
C GLY A 69 9.84 -4.55 17.74
N ARG A 70 9.61 -4.49 16.42
CA ARG A 70 8.94 -5.56 15.66
C ARG A 70 9.71 -6.88 15.74
N GLY A 71 11.02 -6.86 15.55
CA GLY A 71 11.87 -8.05 15.67
C GLY A 71 11.82 -8.68 17.07
N ARG A 72 11.69 -7.87 18.13
CA ARG A 72 11.50 -8.36 19.51
C ARG A 72 10.10 -8.96 19.70
N ASN A 73 9.05 -8.30 19.22
CA ASN A 73 7.67 -8.79 19.35
C ASN A 73 7.43 -10.10 18.62
N GLN A 74 8.07 -10.29 17.46
CA GLN A 74 8.03 -11.55 16.73
C GLN A 74 8.68 -12.69 17.52
N LYS A 75 9.86 -12.45 18.09
CA LYS A 75 10.52 -13.44 18.96
C LYS A 75 9.71 -13.74 20.23
N ALA A 76 8.91 -12.78 20.69
CA ALA A 76 8.02 -12.93 21.83
C ALA A 76 6.68 -13.60 21.47
N GLY A 77 6.44 -13.97 20.21
CA GLY A 77 5.20 -14.65 19.78
C GLY A 77 3.93 -13.81 19.96
N LEU A 78 4.05 -12.49 20.10
CA LEU A 78 2.90 -11.61 20.27
C LEU A 78 2.10 -11.56 18.97
N VAL A 79 0.87 -12.08 19.04
CA VAL A 79 -0.11 -12.18 17.95
C VAL A 79 -0.21 -10.85 17.19
N PRO A 80 -0.21 -10.85 15.84
CA PRO A 80 -0.32 -9.63 15.06
C PRO A 80 -1.62 -8.88 15.40
N GLU A 81 -1.55 -7.54 15.43
CA GLU A 81 -2.69 -6.66 15.69
C GLU A 81 -3.94 -7.17 14.98
N SER A 82 -4.94 -7.54 15.79
CA SER A 82 -6.28 -7.88 15.30
C SER A 82 -6.73 -6.79 14.34
N GLY A 83 -7.17 -7.20 13.15
CA GLY A 83 -7.77 -6.30 12.18
C GLY A 83 -8.81 -5.41 12.88
N CYS A 84 -8.81 -4.12 12.56
CA CYS A 84 -9.72 -3.18 13.19
C CYS A 84 -11.16 -3.69 12.96
N ALA A 85 -11.84 -4.15 14.02
CA ALA A 85 -13.19 -4.76 13.93
C ALA A 85 -14.24 -3.81 13.32
N THR A 86 -13.89 -2.55 13.12
CA THR A 86 -14.72 -1.51 12.50
C THR A 86 -14.57 -1.44 10.98
N LYS A 87 -13.62 -2.15 10.36
CA LYS A 87 -13.44 -2.22 8.91
C LYS A 87 -13.40 -3.68 8.44
N THR A 88 -13.99 -3.96 7.30
CA THR A 88 -13.93 -5.29 6.68
C THR A 88 -13.61 -5.15 5.20
N THR A 89 -12.85 -6.09 4.65
CA THR A 89 -12.55 -6.15 3.22
C THR A 89 -13.22 -7.38 2.63
N ALA A 90 -13.99 -7.19 1.56
CA ALA A 90 -14.50 -8.27 0.72
C ALA A 90 -13.66 -8.33 -0.56
N LEU A 91 -13.31 -9.54 -1.00
CA LEU A 91 -12.39 -9.75 -2.11
C LEU A 91 -13.08 -10.44 -3.29
N LEU A 92 -12.68 -10.02 -4.47
CA LEU A 92 -13.09 -10.58 -5.75
C LEU A 92 -11.84 -11.00 -6.50
N ARG A 93 -11.87 -12.13 -7.19
CA ARG A 93 -10.88 -12.50 -8.19
C ARG A 93 -11.45 -12.21 -9.56
N VAL A 94 -10.65 -11.55 -10.38
CA VAL A 94 -10.96 -11.24 -11.76
C VAL A 94 -10.25 -12.28 -12.63
N GLY A 95 -11.00 -12.91 -13.51
CA GLY A 95 -10.51 -13.82 -14.54
C GLY A 95 -10.30 -13.09 -15.88
N PRO A 96 -10.03 -13.84 -16.95
CA PRO A 96 -9.86 -13.26 -18.27
C PRO A 96 -11.14 -12.57 -18.77
N PRO A 97 -11.02 -11.60 -19.69
CA PRO A 97 -12.18 -11.08 -20.41
C PRO A 97 -12.81 -12.17 -21.27
N VAL A 98 -14.15 -12.18 -21.34
CA VAL A 98 -14.93 -13.11 -22.16
C VAL A 98 -15.22 -12.51 -23.56
N GLY A 99 -14.99 -11.21 -23.75
CA GLY A 99 -15.18 -10.49 -25.02
C GLY A 99 -13.98 -9.64 -25.44
N ASP A 100 -14.15 -8.78 -26.44
CA ASP A 100 -13.09 -8.01 -27.11
C ASP A 100 -12.43 -6.89 -26.26
N SER A 101 -12.85 -6.72 -25.01
CA SER A 101 -12.34 -5.67 -24.13
C SER A 101 -11.22 -6.20 -23.25
N ASP A 102 -9.97 -5.92 -23.61
CA ASP A 102 -8.79 -6.37 -22.86
C ASP A 102 -8.46 -5.50 -21.62
N VAL A 103 -9.14 -4.35 -21.46
CA VAL A 103 -8.83 -3.35 -20.43
C VAL A 103 -9.84 -3.38 -19.29
N LEU A 104 -9.35 -3.61 -18.07
CA LEU A 104 -10.18 -3.61 -16.86
C LEU A 104 -10.86 -2.23 -16.67
N PRO A 105 -12.19 -2.15 -16.48
CA PRO A 105 -12.91 -0.89 -16.42
C PRO A 105 -12.77 -0.22 -15.04
N LEU A 106 -11.61 0.41 -14.81
CA LEU A 106 -11.30 1.13 -13.58
C LEU A 106 -12.31 2.24 -13.22
N PRO A 107 -12.88 3.02 -14.17
CA PRO A 107 -13.89 4.03 -13.84
C PRO A 107 -15.17 3.43 -13.24
N VAL A 108 -15.57 2.24 -13.73
CA VAL A 108 -16.75 1.52 -13.20
C VAL A 108 -16.46 1.04 -11.78
N ILE A 109 -15.27 0.46 -11.56
CA ILE A 109 -14.81 -0.01 -10.25
C ILE A 109 -14.76 1.16 -9.26
N ALA A 110 -14.17 2.31 -9.64
CA ALA A 110 -14.11 3.50 -8.80
C ALA A 110 -15.51 4.05 -8.45
N GLY A 111 -16.50 3.83 -9.31
CA GLY A 111 -17.90 4.19 -9.04
C GLY A 111 -18.54 3.41 -7.89
N TYR A 112 -17.94 2.31 -7.42
CA TYR A 112 -18.39 1.58 -6.22
C TYR A 112 -17.87 2.18 -4.91
N LEU A 113 -17.09 3.28 -4.95
CA LEU A 113 -16.71 4.02 -3.74
C LEU A 113 -17.92 4.60 -3.02
N ASP A 114 -18.91 5.09 -3.76
CA ASP A 114 -20.19 5.53 -3.21
C ASP A 114 -21.32 5.07 -4.14
N ARG A 115 -21.92 3.93 -3.80
CA ARG A 115 -23.00 3.34 -4.59
C ARG A 115 -23.97 2.57 -3.71
N TYR A 116 -25.25 2.59 -4.09
CA TYR A 116 -26.32 1.87 -3.39
C TYR A 116 -26.45 2.20 -1.89
N GLY A 117 -26.11 3.44 -1.50
CA GLY A 117 -26.16 3.89 -0.11
C GLY A 117 -25.11 3.23 0.80
N VAL A 118 -24.03 2.69 0.22
CA VAL A 118 -22.85 2.20 0.95
C VAL A 118 -21.61 2.90 0.41
N ARG A 119 -20.81 3.44 1.32
CA ARG A 119 -19.56 4.13 1.07
C ARG A 119 -18.40 3.19 1.38
N ALA A 120 -17.62 2.83 0.37
CA ALA A 120 -16.39 2.11 0.59
C ALA A 120 -15.32 3.07 1.14
N ASP A 121 -14.56 2.63 2.14
CA ASP A 121 -13.39 3.36 2.63
C ASP A 121 -12.29 3.44 1.56
N LYS A 122 -12.17 2.36 0.79
CA LYS A 122 -11.23 2.21 -0.32
C LYS A 122 -11.62 1.04 -1.22
N ILE A 123 -11.16 1.09 -2.46
CA ILE A 123 -11.15 -0.04 -3.39
C ILE A 123 -9.70 -0.25 -3.81
N ARG A 124 -9.22 -1.48 -3.75
CA ARG A 124 -7.87 -1.84 -4.16
C ARG A 124 -7.93 -2.87 -5.28
N ILE A 125 -7.21 -2.60 -6.35
CA ILE A 125 -6.91 -3.61 -7.38
C ILE A 125 -5.47 -4.06 -7.17
N THR A 126 -5.25 -5.36 -7.02
CA THR A 126 -3.92 -5.96 -6.86
C THR A 126 -3.70 -6.98 -7.98
N SER A 127 -2.59 -6.88 -8.71
CA SER A 127 -2.12 -7.90 -9.64
C SER A 127 -0.88 -8.56 -9.07
N ARG A 128 -0.79 -9.88 -9.22
CA ARG A 128 0.40 -10.67 -8.93
C ARG A 128 0.86 -11.32 -10.22
N ASP A 129 2.07 -10.96 -10.62
CA ASP A 129 2.70 -11.42 -11.86
C ASP A 129 3.90 -12.30 -11.49
N ASN A 130 4.02 -13.46 -12.14
CA ASN A 130 5.17 -14.34 -12.01
C ASN A 130 5.93 -14.37 -13.33
N ALA A 131 7.23 -14.04 -13.33
CA ALA A 131 7.99 -13.97 -14.57
C ALA A 131 8.19 -15.32 -15.25
N SER A 132 8.21 -16.42 -14.47
CA SER A 132 8.37 -17.77 -15.00
C SER A 132 7.11 -18.31 -15.66
N ASP A 133 5.94 -17.79 -15.29
CA ASP A 133 4.65 -18.23 -15.84
C ASP A 133 3.67 -17.04 -15.95
N PRO A 134 3.68 -16.33 -17.09
CA PRO A 134 2.77 -15.22 -17.34
C PRO A 134 1.28 -15.62 -17.31
N SER A 135 0.97 -16.90 -17.50
CA SER A 135 -0.40 -17.40 -17.42
C SER A 135 -0.90 -17.40 -15.97
N ARG A 136 -0.03 -17.53 -14.98
CA ARG A 136 -0.38 -17.47 -13.54
C ARG A 136 -0.59 -16.06 -13.01
N ARG A 137 -0.83 -15.08 -13.89
CA ARG A 137 -1.24 -13.75 -13.46
C ARG A 137 -2.59 -13.84 -12.75
N GLU A 138 -2.63 -13.35 -11.53
CA GLU A 138 -3.85 -13.28 -10.73
C GLU A 138 -4.16 -11.82 -10.42
N THR A 139 -5.43 -11.43 -10.59
CA THR A 139 -5.90 -10.09 -10.27
C THR A 139 -7.02 -10.18 -9.25
N TRP A 140 -6.92 -9.40 -8.19
CA TRP A 140 -7.95 -9.26 -7.16
C TRP A 140 -8.44 -7.83 -7.04
N ILE A 141 -9.73 -7.68 -6.74
CA ILE A 141 -10.35 -6.41 -6.38
C ILE A 141 -10.86 -6.54 -4.93
N GLY A 142 -10.26 -5.80 -4.02
CA GLY A 142 -10.67 -5.68 -2.63
C GLY A 142 -11.50 -4.43 -2.41
N ILE A 143 -12.68 -4.57 -1.80
CA ILE A 143 -13.51 -3.45 -1.36
C ILE A 143 -13.51 -3.43 0.16
N THR A 144 -13.00 -2.35 0.76
CA THR A 144 -13.03 -2.17 2.21
C THR A 144 -14.18 -1.26 2.60
N VAL A 145 -15.02 -1.72 3.51
CA VAL A 145 -16.13 -0.94 4.08
C VAL A 145 -15.83 -0.62 5.54
N SER A 146 -16.13 0.60 5.93
CA SER A 146 -15.94 1.14 7.28
C SER A 146 -17.28 1.28 7.97
N ALA A 147 -17.42 0.70 9.16
CA ALA A 147 -18.64 0.79 9.96
C ALA A 147 -18.97 2.22 10.41
N PRO A 148 -18.01 3.03 10.91
CA PRO A 148 -18.27 4.43 11.26
C PRO A 148 -18.87 5.23 10.11
N ASP A 149 -18.32 5.08 8.90
CA ASP A 149 -18.73 5.85 7.72
C ASP A 149 -20.09 5.40 7.16
N ASN A 150 -20.56 4.20 7.56
CA ASN A 150 -21.80 3.58 7.08
C ASN A 150 -22.79 3.27 8.19
N LEU A 151 -22.61 3.83 9.39
CA LEU A 151 -23.31 3.37 10.58
C LEU A 151 -24.84 3.47 10.43
N ALA A 152 -25.34 4.55 9.82
CA ALA A 152 -26.77 4.72 9.56
C ALA A 152 -27.32 3.62 8.65
N ALA A 153 -26.62 3.33 7.54
CA ALA A 153 -27.01 2.31 6.59
C ALA A 153 -26.91 0.89 7.18
N LEU A 154 -25.94 0.63 8.06
CA LEU A 154 -25.79 -0.66 8.73
C LEU A 154 -26.89 -0.87 9.79
N ARG A 155 -27.21 0.16 10.58
CA ARG A 155 -28.29 0.12 11.58
C ARG A 155 -29.67 -0.08 10.95
N ALA A 156 -29.91 0.52 9.78
CA ALA A 156 -31.15 0.32 9.03
C ALA A 156 -31.36 -1.13 8.58
N ARG A 157 -30.27 -1.90 8.41
CA ARG A 157 -30.33 -3.31 8.01
C ARG A 157 -30.51 -4.26 9.19
N SER A 158 -29.85 -3.99 10.32
CA SER A 158 -29.98 -4.79 11.55
C SER A 158 -29.36 -4.09 12.75
N SER A 159 -29.92 -4.33 13.94
CA SER A 159 -29.35 -3.91 15.22
C SER A 159 -27.98 -4.54 15.51
N ARG A 160 -27.65 -5.66 14.85
CA ARG A 160 -26.35 -6.36 14.97
C ARG A 160 -25.23 -5.74 14.12
N ILE A 161 -25.51 -4.70 13.32
CA ILE A 161 -24.53 -4.01 12.45
C ILE A 161 -23.81 -5.01 11.52
N PRO A 162 -24.48 -5.48 10.44
CA PRO A 162 -24.00 -6.55 9.58
C PRO A 162 -22.92 -6.07 8.59
N LEU A 163 -21.75 -5.69 9.12
CA LEU A 163 -20.67 -5.07 8.34
C LEU A 163 -20.10 -6.04 7.30
N HIS A 164 -19.82 -7.28 7.70
CA HIS A 164 -19.20 -8.28 6.84
C HIS A 164 -20.12 -8.68 5.69
N GLU A 165 -21.38 -8.96 6.00
CA GLU A 165 -22.41 -9.32 5.03
C GLU A 165 -22.68 -8.17 4.05
N THR A 166 -22.70 -6.92 4.55
CA THR A 166 -22.87 -5.75 3.68
C THR A 166 -21.71 -5.62 2.70
N ALA A 167 -20.46 -5.79 3.14
CA ALA A 167 -19.30 -5.75 2.26
C ALA A 167 -19.31 -6.89 1.22
N GLN A 168 -19.68 -8.11 1.63
CA GLN A 168 -19.83 -9.25 0.70
C GLN A 168 -20.91 -8.98 -0.36
N VAL A 169 -22.05 -8.39 0.02
CA VAL A 169 -23.12 -8.04 -0.93
C VAL A 169 -22.64 -6.98 -1.94
N VAL A 170 -21.91 -5.96 -1.48
CA VAL A 170 -21.35 -4.94 -2.39
C VAL A 170 -20.35 -5.57 -3.35
N ALA A 171 -19.46 -6.44 -2.87
CA ALA A 171 -18.52 -7.17 -3.71
C ALA A 171 -19.24 -8.07 -4.73
N ARG A 172 -20.27 -8.81 -4.31
CA ARG A 172 -21.07 -9.66 -5.22
C ARG A 172 -21.72 -8.84 -6.32
N ARG A 173 -22.31 -7.69 -5.99
CA ARG A 173 -22.87 -6.75 -6.97
C ARG A 173 -21.83 -6.17 -7.92
N LEU A 174 -20.58 -5.98 -7.48
CA LEU A 174 -19.51 -5.61 -8.39
C LEU A 174 -19.17 -6.78 -9.32
N ALA A 175 -19.05 -8.01 -8.80
CA ALA A 175 -18.84 -9.20 -9.63
C ALA A 175 -19.96 -9.42 -10.67
N ASP A 176 -21.22 -9.25 -10.28
CA ASP A 176 -22.37 -9.36 -11.20
C ASP A 176 -22.26 -8.33 -12.33
N HIS A 177 -21.97 -7.07 -12.00
CA HIS A 177 -21.82 -5.99 -12.99
C HIS A 177 -20.60 -6.19 -13.88
N LEU A 178 -19.48 -6.68 -13.34
CA LEU A 178 -18.29 -7.05 -14.13
C LEU A 178 -18.63 -8.19 -15.11
N ARG A 179 -19.39 -9.20 -14.68
CA ARG A 179 -19.87 -10.28 -15.56
C ARG A 179 -20.82 -9.79 -16.64
N GLU A 180 -21.69 -8.84 -16.32
CA GLU A 180 -22.61 -8.23 -17.28
C GLU A 180 -21.86 -7.50 -18.40
N ILE A 181 -20.74 -6.84 -18.08
CA ILE A 181 -19.88 -6.16 -19.07
C ILE A 181 -18.78 -7.06 -19.66
N GLY A 182 -18.89 -8.39 -19.49
CA GLY A 182 -18.07 -9.38 -20.18
C GLY A 182 -16.80 -9.84 -19.45
N TRP A 183 -16.68 -9.64 -18.14
CA TRP A 183 -15.53 -10.11 -17.35
C TRP A 183 -15.86 -11.32 -16.48
N GLU A 184 -14.94 -12.28 -16.37
CA GLU A 184 -15.05 -13.28 -15.32
C GLU A 184 -14.73 -12.64 -13.95
N ALA A 185 -15.66 -12.73 -13.00
CA ALA A 185 -15.47 -12.23 -11.65
C ALA A 185 -16.15 -13.13 -10.62
N SER A 186 -15.38 -13.61 -9.64
CA SER A 186 -15.84 -14.48 -8.55
C SER A 186 -15.47 -13.91 -7.19
N ALA A 187 -16.33 -14.12 -6.19
CA ALA A 187 -16.01 -13.77 -4.81
C ALA A 187 -15.01 -14.80 -4.25
N VAL A 188 -14.03 -14.33 -3.48
CA VAL A 188 -12.94 -15.17 -2.99
C VAL A 188 -12.80 -15.06 -1.47
N GLY A 189 -12.62 -16.21 -0.82
CA GLY A 189 -12.42 -16.30 0.62
C GLY A 189 -10.98 -15.99 1.03
N PRO A 190 -10.72 -15.75 2.32
CA PRO A 190 -9.38 -15.42 2.80
C PRO A 190 -8.36 -16.58 2.69
N ALA A 191 -8.83 -17.82 2.50
CA ALA A 191 -7.98 -19.00 2.35
C ALA A 191 -7.34 -19.10 0.95
N ASP A 192 -7.96 -18.49 -0.05
CA ASP A 192 -7.57 -18.61 -1.46
C ASP A 192 -6.64 -17.46 -1.90
N VAL A 193 -6.19 -16.63 -0.95
CA VAL A 193 -5.33 -15.47 -1.19
C VAL A 193 -3.93 -15.79 -0.69
N PRO A 194 -2.93 -15.81 -1.57
CA PRO A 194 -1.54 -16.00 -1.18
C PRO A 194 -1.12 -14.90 -0.21
N ARG A 195 -0.54 -15.29 0.94
CA ARG A 195 -0.02 -14.33 1.91
C ARG A 195 1.35 -13.84 1.45
N PRO A 196 1.55 -12.52 1.26
CA PRO A 196 2.84 -12.00 0.77
C PRO A 196 3.98 -12.14 1.79
N LEU A 197 3.67 -12.27 3.08
CA LEU A 197 4.62 -12.36 4.18
C LEU A 197 4.47 -13.68 4.94
N GLU A 198 5.55 -14.44 4.99
CA GLU A 198 5.66 -15.55 5.93
C GLU A 198 5.96 -15.05 7.35
N PRO A 199 5.48 -15.75 8.40
CA PRO A 199 5.70 -15.35 9.80
C PRO A 199 7.19 -15.20 10.15
N ASP A 200 8.03 -16.08 9.64
CA ASP A 200 9.45 -16.21 9.99
C ASP A 200 10.38 -15.31 9.17
N ALA A 201 9.83 -14.48 8.28
CA ALA A 201 10.64 -13.58 7.47
C ALA A 201 11.48 -12.62 8.36
N ARG A 202 12.56 -12.04 7.84
CA ARG A 202 13.39 -11.08 8.57
C ARG A 202 13.37 -9.73 7.89
N GLU A 203 12.83 -8.72 8.58
CA GLU A 203 12.87 -7.34 8.10
C GLU A 203 14.27 -6.75 8.23
N SER A 204 14.78 -6.20 7.13
CA SER A 204 15.97 -5.38 7.05
C SER A 204 15.61 -3.95 6.63
N TRP A 205 16.60 -3.05 6.64
CA TRP A 205 16.39 -1.68 6.17
C TRP A 205 16.01 -1.58 4.70
N ARG A 206 16.39 -2.56 3.86
CA ARG A 206 16.23 -2.51 2.40
C ARG A 206 15.14 -3.44 1.85
N GLY A 207 14.66 -4.37 2.67
CA GLY A 207 13.66 -5.36 2.27
C GLY A 207 13.43 -6.39 3.36
N VAL A 208 12.61 -7.38 3.06
CA VAL A 208 12.32 -8.52 3.93
C VAL A 208 12.93 -9.78 3.30
N GLN A 209 13.68 -10.53 4.08
CA GLN A 209 14.22 -11.82 3.67
C GLN A 209 13.26 -12.93 4.12
N ARG A 210 12.74 -13.74 3.19
CA ARG A 210 11.86 -14.88 3.49
C ARG A 210 12.64 -16.20 3.53
N GLY A 211 13.71 -16.31 2.75
CA GLY A 211 14.61 -17.47 2.71
C GLY A 211 16.06 -17.08 2.44
N ALA A 212 16.94 -18.06 2.24
CA ALA A 212 18.37 -17.80 1.99
C ALA A 212 18.61 -16.89 0.76
N SER A 213 17.86 -17.15 -0.31
CA SER A 213 17.90 -16.43 -1.58
C SER A 213 16.51 -15.95 -2.00
N ASP A 214 15.67 -15.52 -1.04
CA ASP A 214 14.36 -14.95 -1.33
C ASP A 214 14.18 -13.64 -0.58
N TYR A 215 14.24 -12.54 -1.33
CA TYR A 215 14.10 -11.19 -0.82
C TYR A 215 12.92 -10.50 -1.47
N ILE A 216 12.10 -9.84 -0.65
CA ILE A 216 10.98 -9.03 -1.12
C ILE A 216 11.11 -7.60 -0.62
N ALA A 217 10.97 -6.63 -1.52
CA ALA A 217 11.04 -5.22 -1.20
C ALA A 217 9.77 -4.50 -1.65
N ALA A 218 9.13 -3.79 -0.73
CA ALA A 218 8.02 -2.89 -1.02
C ALA A 218 8.51 -1.48 -1.43
N TYR A 219 7.85 -0.94 -2.43
CA TYR A 219 8.05 0.39 -2.99
C TYR A 219 6.70 1.10 -3.09
N GLN A 220 6.71 2.40 -2.79
CA GLN A 220 5.61 3.28 -3.17
C GLN A 220 5.83 3.74 -4.61
N VAL A 221 4.79 3.72 -5.42
CA VAL A 221 4.81 4.23 -6.79
C VAL A 221 4.31 5.67 -6.78
N ARG A 222 5.04 6.56 -7.43
CA ARG A 222 4.61 7.94 -7.64
C ARG A 222 3.36 7.96 -8.52
N VAL A 223 2.32 8.64 -8.03
CA VAL A 223 1.06 8.83 -8.76
C VAL A 223 1.08 10.20 -9.42
N ASP A 224 1.26 10.22 -10.73
CA ASP A 224 1.15 11.40 -11.60
C ASP A 224 0.76 10.96 -13.02
N ASP A 225 0.84 11.88 -13.99
CA ASP A 225 0.51 11.58 -15.38
C ASP A 225 1.40 10.49 -16.01
N GLY A 226 2.58 10.20 -15.44
CA GLY A 226 3.50 9.16 -15.91
C GLY A 226 3.34 7.81 -15.21
N LEU A 227 2.25 7.63 -14.45
CA LEU A 227 1.95 6.37 -13.77
C LEU A 227 1.81 5.18 -14.75
N PRO A 228 1.12 5.29 -15.90
CA PRO A 228 1.00 4.17 -16.84
C PRO A 228 2.36 3.61 -17.26
N GLU A 229 3.29 4.48 -17.69
CA GLU A 229 4.63 4.10 -18.11
C GLU A 229 5.44 3.48 -16.96
N THR A 230 5.22 3.97 -15.73
CA THR A 230 5.86 3.41 -14.53
C THR A 230 5.35 2.00 -14.24
N LEU A 231 4.04 1.76 -14.35
CA LEU A 231 3.48 0.41 -14.18
C LEU A 231 3.94 -0.53 -15.27
N ASP A 232 4.10 -0.06 -16.50
CA ASP A 232 4.62 -0.86 -17.62
C ASP A 232 6.07 -1.26 -17.36
N ALA A 233 6.91 -0.31 -16.93
CA ALA A 233 8.29 -0.58 -16.54
C ALA A 233 8.40 -1.57 -15.37
N ILE A 234 7.51 -1.49 -14.38
CA ILE A 234 7.43 -2.45 -13.26
C ILE A 234 7.14 -3.86 -13.78
N ARG A 235 6.21 -4.00 -14.72
CA ARG A 235 5.84 -5.31 -15.29
C ARG A 235 6.95 -5.92 -16.13
N SER A 236 7.71 -5.11 -16.86
CA SER A 236 8.85 -5.56 -17.66
C SER A 236 10.13 -5.77 -16.85
N HIS A 237 10.14 -5.43 -15.55
CA HIS A 237 11.32 -5.57 -14.71
C HIS A 237 11.58 -7.05 -14.37
N PRO A 238 12.81 -7.54 -14.52
CA PRO A 238 13.14 -8.92 -14.19
C PRO A 238 13.04 -9.15 -12.67
N ALA A 239 12.05 -9.96 -12.27
CA ALA A 239 11.79 -10.35 -10.89
C ALA A 239 11.14 -11.73 -10.88
N HIS A 240 11.27 -12.49 -9.79
CA HIS A 240 10.54 -13.77 -9.67
C HIS A 240 9.03 -13.54 -9.63
N GLU A 241 8.66 -12.53 -8.86
CA GLU A 241 7.28 -12.17 -8.65
C GLU A 241 7.19 -10.67 -8.42
N THR A 242 6.17 -10.07 -9.04
CA THR A 242 5.85 -8.67 -8.87
C THR A 242 4.39 -8.55 -8.44
N CYS A 243 4.17 -8.02 -7.24
CA CYS A 243 2.84 -7.64 -6.78
C CYS A 243 2.66 -6.14 -6.98
N THR A 244 1.69 -5.72 -7.76
CA THR A 244 1.36 -4.31 -7.98
C THR A 244 -0.04 -4.03 -7.47
N ALA A 245 -0.22 -2.95 -6.71
CA ALA A 245 -1.52 -2.55 -6.20
C ALA A 245 -1.81 -1.09 -6.51
N LEU A 246 -3.06 -0.84 -6.92
CA LEU A 246 -3.66 0.47 -7.07
C LEU A 246 -4.79 0.59 -6.06
N GLU A 247 -4.76 1.62 -5.23
CA GLU A 247 -5.80 1.92 -4.25
C GLU A 247 -6.48 3.24 -4.58
N ILE A 248 -7.80 3.19 -4.69
CA ILE A 248 -8.67 4.33 -4.97
C ILE A 248 -9.51 4.56 -3.70
N SER A 249 -9.54 5.79 -3.22
CA SER A 249 -10.23 6.19 -2.00
C SER A 249 -10.80 7.60 -2.18
N GLY A 250 -11.61 8.07 -1.24
CA GLY A 250 -12.16 9.43 -1.24
C GLY A 250 -13.67 9.44 -1.42
N GLU A 251 -14.24 10.64 -1.51
CA GLU A 251 -15.68 10.85 -1.50
C GLU A 251 -16.12 11.69 -2.71
N GLY A 252 -17.22 11.28 -3.34
CA GLY A 252 -17.82 11.97 -4.48
C GLY A 252 -16.81 12.21 -5.61
N THR A 253 -16.58 13.48 -5.93
CA THR A 253 -15.65 13.94 -6.98
C THR A 253 -14.21 14.12 -6.48
N HIS A 254 -13.97 14.07 -5.17
CA HIS A 254 -12.64 14.23 -4.57
C HIS A 254 -11.99 12.87 -4.31
N ARG A 255 -11.66 12.20 -5.40
CA ARG A 255 -10.97 10.91 -5.36
C ARG A 255 -9.49 11.11 -5.11
N THR A 256 -8.92 10.13 -4.42
CA THR A 256 -7.50 10.02 -4.14
C THR A 256 -7.01 8.66 -4.59
N VAL A 257 -5.79 8.63 -5.12
CA VAL A 257 -5.17 7.42 -5.64
C VAL A 257 -3.80 7.23 -5.00
N ALA A 258 -3.48 5.99 -4.66
CA ALA A 258 -2.17 5.55 -4.24
C ALA A 258 -1.80 4.29 -5.02
N ALA A 259 -0.51 4.12 -5.32
CA ALA A 259 -0.01 2.92 -5.97
C ALA A 259 1.24 2.43 -5.23
N ALA A 260 1.39 1.11 -5.16
CA ALA A 260 2.52 0.45 -4.52
C ALA A 260 2.87 -0.82 -5.28
N CYS A 261 4.13 -1.23 -5.20
CA CYS A 261 4.55 -2.53 -5.69
C CYS A 261 5.47 -3.23 -4.70
N ALA A 262 5.49 -4.55 -4.76
CA ALA A 262 6.48 -5.38 -4.12
C ALA A 262 7.16 -6.25 -5.18
N ILE A 263 8.48 -6.24 -5.16
CA ILE A 263 9.31 -6.97 -6.11
C ILE A 263 10.08 -8.03 -5.35
N GLN A 264 9.99 -9.27 -5.81
CA GLN A 264 10.71 -10.42 -5.28
C GLN A 264 11.95 -10.73 -6.13
N THR A 265 13.11 -10.86 -5.48
CA THR A 265 14.41 -11.10 -6.11
C THR A 265 15.23 -12.14 -5.35
N ASP A 266 16.14 -12.82 -6.06
CA ASP A 266 17.08 -13.78 -5.43
C ASP A 266 18.18 -13.12 -4.62
N THR A 267 18.45 -11.87 -4.93
CA THR A 267 19.52 -11.09 -4.32
C THR A 267 18.95 -9.99 -3.43
N PRO A 268 19.71 -9.56 -2.41
CA PRO A 268 19.29 -8.45 -1.57
C PRO A 268 19.04 -7.18 -2.40
N PRO A 269 17.93 -6.47 -2.17
CA PRO A 269 17.63 -5.25 -2.89
C PRO A 269 18.72 -4.18 -2.70
N GLY A 270 18.97 -3.44 -3.77
CA GLY A 270 19.92 -2.35 -3.81
C GLY A 270 19.59 -1.20 -2.83
N GLY A 271 20.49 -0.23 -2.75
CA GLY A 271 20.24 0.99 -1.98
C GLY A 271 19.15 1.85 -2.64
N ALA A 272 19.26 2.10 -3.93
CA ALA A 272 18.31 2.88 -4.71
C ALA A 272 17.09 2.05 -5.13
N ALA A 273 16.05 2.74 -5.60
CA ALA A 273 14.94 2.05 -6.26
C ALA A 273 15.42 1.48 -7.61
N PRO A 274 14.86 0.35 -8.06
CA PRO A 274 15.27 -0.27 -9.32
C PRO A 274 14.78 0.49 -10.56
N LEU A 275 13.71 1.27 -10.42
CA LEU A 275 13.06 2.02 -11.50
C LEU A 275 12.76 3.45 -11.05
N ASP A 276 12.70 4.36 -12.00
CA ASP A 276 12.23 5.73 -11.75
C ASP A 276 10.77 5.74 -11.32
N GLY A 277 10.39 6.73 -10.50
CA GLY A 277 9.05 6.81 -9.93
C GLY A 277 8.79 5.88 -8.74
N LEU A 278 9.71 4.96 -8.42
CA LEU A 278 9.64 4.13 -7.22
C LEU A 278 10.35 4.77 -6.04
N THR A 279 9.69 4.77 -4.88
CA THR A 279 10.27 5.18 -3.60
C THR A 279 10.38 3.99 -2.66
N PRO A 280 11.60 3.58 -2.24
CA PRO A 280 11.77 2.40 -1.39
C PRO A 280 11.23 2.66 0.02
N GLN A 281 10.47 1.71 0.56
CA GLN A 281 9.91 1.79 1.92
C GLN A 281 10.95 1.44 3.00
N ARG A 282 12.10 2.11 2.96
CA ARG A 282 13.25 1.79 3.81
C ARG A 282 12.89 1.79 5.29
N GLY A 283 13.12 0.65 5.95
CA GLY A 283 12.77 0.41 7.36
C GLY A 283 11.26 0.37 7.69
N ASN A 284 10.42 0.28 6.66
CA ASN A 284 8.96 0.17 6.75
C ASN A 284 8.41 -0.93 5.81
N HIS A 285 9.25 -1.88 5.39
CA HIS A 285 8.87 -2.87 4.39
C HIS A 285 7.80 -3.81 4.92
N ARG A 286 7.87 -4.25 6.19
CA ARG A 286 6.84 -5.13 6.74
C ARG A 286 5.46 -4.49 6.79
N PRO A 287 5.28 -3.30 7.39
CA PRO A 287 3.99 -2.63 7.35
C PRO A 287 3.50 -2.35 5.93
N ALA A 288 4.41 -1.96 5.02
CA ALA A 288 4.05 -1.73 3.63
C ALA A 288 3.57 -3.01 2.91
N LEU A 289 4.26 -4.15 3.12
CA LEU A 289 3.86 -5.45 2.58
C LEU A 289 2.56 -5.97 3.21
N ALA A 290 2.38 -5.79 4.51
CA ALA A 290 1.12 -6.12 5.20
C ALA A 290 -0.03 -5.19 4.77
N ALA A 291 0.28 -3.95 4.40
CA ALA A 291 -0.68 -3.05 3.78
C ALA A 291 -0.97 -3.47 2.34
N LEU A 292 -0.04 -4.08 1.61
CA LEU A 292 -0.21 -4.53 0.22
C LEU A 292 -1.08 -5.79 0.07
N ASP A 293 -1.17 -6.60 1.12
CA ASP A 293 -2.05 -7.77 1.17
C ASP A 293 -3.49 -7.40 0.70
N PRO A 294 -4.07 -8.11 -0.29
CA PRO A 294 -5.39 -7.79 -0.85
C PRO A 294 -6.52 -7.71 0.20
N LEU A 295 -6.41 -8.44 1.31
CA LEU A 295 -7.39 -8.44 2.39
C LEU A 295 -7.16 -7.32 3.42
N SER A 296 -6.03 -6.63 3.35
CA SER A 296 -5.64 -5.61 4.32
C SER A 296 -6.63 -4.44 4.34
N THR A 297 -7.12 -4.12 5.53
CA THR A 297 -7.95 -2.93 5.77
C THR A 297 -7.12 -1.64 5.89
N ARG A 298 -5.77 -1.74 5.92
CA ARG A 298 -4.87 -0.58 6.00
C ARG A 298 -4.71 0.09 4.63
N ARG A 299 -4.75 1.42 4.59
CA ARG A 299 -4.53 2.17 3.35
C ARG A 299 -3.08 2.08 2.89
N LEU A 300 -2.86 2.24 1.59
CA LEU A 300 -1.51 2.40 1.05
C LEU A 300 -0.96 3.79 1.41
N ASP A 301 0.35 3.87 1.61
CA ASP A 301 1.03 5.16 1.76
C ASP A 301 1.03 5.90 0.42
N GLY A 302 0.95 7.24 0.46
CA GLY A 302 1.14 8.06 -0.74
C GLY A 302 -0.12 8.46 -1.50
N HIS A 303 -1.29 8.48 -0.85
CA HIS A 303 -2.49 9.02 -1.46
C HIS A 303 -2.29 10.47 -1.91
N THR A 304 -2.62 10.72 -3.16
CA THR A 304 -2.67 12.03 -3.79
C THR A 304 -4.03 12.21 -4.45
N GLY A 305 -4.45 13.44 -4.74
CA GLY A 305 -5.68 13.67 -5.51
C GLY A 305 -5.57 13.00 -6.89
N GLU A 306 -6.65 12.38 -7.37
CA GLU A 306 -6.67 11.73 -8.68
C GLU A 306 -6.31 12.74 -9.79
N PRO A 307 -5.20 12.53 -10.53
CA PRO A 307 -4.90 13.32 -11.72
C PRO A 307 -6.03 13.18 -12.74
N ALA A 308 -6.38 14.26 -13.44
CA ALA A 308 -7.55 14.29 -14.31
C ALA A 308 -7.52 13.14 -15.34
N GLY A 309 -8.58 12.34 -15.36
CA GLY A 309 -8.75 11.23 -16.31
C GLY A 309 -7.74 10.09 -16.15
N LEU A 310 -6.97 10.02 -15.05
CA LEU A 310 -5.97 8.97 -14.84
C LEU A 310 -6.59 7.56 -14.92
N LEU A 311 -7.71 7.34 -14.21
CA LEU A 311 -8.35 6.02 -14.18
C LEU A 311 -8.91 5.58 -15.54
N ALA A 312 -9.23 6.52 -16.43
CA ALA A 312 -9.69 6.20 -17.79
C ALA A 312 -8.53 5.89 -18.74
N ARG A 313 -7.34 6.45 -18.48
CA ARG A 313 -6.12 6.21 -19.27
C ARG A 313 -5.33 4.99 -18.82
N LEU A 314 -5.46 4.61 -17.55
CA LEU A 314 -4.67 3.54 -16.96
C LEU A 314 -5.13 2.17 -17.48
N VAL A 315 -4.22 1.46 -18.15
CA VAL A 315 -4.44 0.07 -18.54
C VAL A 315 -3.94 -0.83 -17.42
N TRP A 316 -4.87 -1.43 -16.69
CA TRP A 316 -4.52 -2.43 -15.69
C TRP A 316 -4.32 -3.79 -16.36
N PRO A 317 -3.21 -4.51 -16.09
CA PRO A 317 -2.97 -5.82 -16.68
C PRO A 317 -4.06 -6.81 -16.25
N THR A 318 -4.49 -7.65 -17.19
CA THR A 318 -5.53 -8.65 -16.96
C THR A 318 -4.98 -10.06 -17.16
N PRO A 319 -5.57 -11.08 -16.51
CA PRO A 319 -5.18 -12.47 -16.71
C PRO A 319 -5.45 -12.90 -18.15
N VAL A 320 -4.53 -13.67 -18.74
CA VAL A 320 -4.71 -14.21 -20.10
C VAL A 320 -5.72 -15.36 -20.07
N ALA A 321 -6.60 -15.43 -21.08
CA ALA A 321 -7.56 -16.51 -21.23
C ALA A 321 -6.87 -17.89 -21.26
N GLY A 322 -7.30 -18.81 -20.39
CA GLY A 322 -6.84 -20.21 -20.37
C GLY A 322 -6.07 -20.66 -19.11
N ALA A 323 -5.63 -19.75 -18.25
CA ALA A 323 -4.85 -20.10 -17.06
C ALA A 323 -5.65 -20.79 -15.94
N HIS A 324 -6.97 -20.55 -15.87
CA HIS A 324 -7.81 -21.02 -14.77
C HIS A 324 -8.28 -22.48 -14.91
N ARG A 325 -7.95 -23.16 -16.02
CA ARG A 325 -8.43 -24.53 -16.30
C ARG A 325 -7.50 -25.63 -15.75
N ALA A 326 -6.33 -25.29 -15.21
CA ALA A 326 -5.45 -26.26 -14.56
C ALA A 326 -5.80 -26.39 -13.06
N SER A 327 -6.69 -27.33 -12.74
CA SER A 327 -6.86 -27.82 -11.37
C SER A 327 -5.49 -28.30 -10.83
N PRO A 328 -5.15 -28.09 -9.54
CA PRO A 328 -3.92 -28.63 -8.99
C PRO A 328 -3.97 -30.16 -9.07
N ALA A 329 -3.12 -30.74 -9.92
CA ALA A 329 -2.97 -32.18 -10.03
C ALA A 329 -2.56 -32.74 -8.66
N GLU A 330 -3.41 -33.63 -8.16
CA GLU A 330 -3.20 -34.41 -6.95
C GLU A 330 -1.87 -35.17 -7.05
N PRO A 331 -0.94 -35.04 -6.08
CA PRO A 331 0.32 -35.77 -6.14
C PRO A 331 0.04 -37.25 -5.92
N VAL A 332 0.26 -38.04 -6.98
CA VAL A 332 0.31 -39.49 -6.93
C VAL A 332 1.38 -39.90 -5.92
N ARG A 333 0.96 -40.57 -4.84
CA ARG A 333 1.86 -41.26 -3.92
C ARG A 333 2.45 -42.48 -4.62
N THR A 334 3.78 -42.53 -4.71
CA THR A 334 4.56 -43.76 -4.88
C THR A 334 5.31 -44.04 -3.59
#